data_AF-A0A3D8PU73-F1
#
_entry.id   AF-A0A3D8PU73-F1
#
_cell.length_a   1.000
_cell.length_b   1.000
_cell.length_c   1.000
_cell.angle_alpha   90.00
_cell.angle_beta   90.00
_cell.angle_gamma   90.00
#
_symmetry.space_group_name_H-M   'P 1'
#
loop_
_entity.id
_entity.type
_entity.pdbx_description
1 polymer ?
#
loop_
_entity_poly.entity_id
_entity_poly.type
_entity_poly.pdbx_seq_one_letter_code
_entity_poly.pdbx_strand_id
1 'polypeptide(L)'
;MLKLIIRNSILFFLLFIVIFIVGTQANKVYAMITDFLELDSGMLTIVSVDVRHGYPIKNSKFQIIDAETNVVMDEIETSIDGSATSDFLPLNRQYYVRQTNVLEPYELNVVQHELTLGIDNVRITIENDVPSFVTDYVRNEEKDIEVTAVQLPVKSILQNPELPNGCEVTSLAAVLNYYGYATNKLELANKYLPKVAFTREDNKLFGADPYLAYAGDPRSEGQGFFSYAQPIKETVERYFAANNGSHVAKNISGSPKKAIYQFLSKGIPVIMWTTVDMKEPRFTYSWHIKGTDKKVNVPTNSHTVVLTGFKDDLVFAMDPLKGNVKYQAEHLFAIFEQAGGHALVVY
;
A
#
# COMPACT_ATOMS: atom_id res chain seq x y z
N MET A 1 89.72 17.91 -1.39
CA MET A 1 89.14 18.89 -2.33
C MET A 1 88.14 18.27 -3.31
N LEU A 2 88.43 17.10 -3.92
CA LEU A 2 87.57 16.43 -4.91
C LEU A 2 86.18 15.98 -4.37
N LYS A 3 86.07 15.52 -3.11
CA LYS A 3 84.78 15.10 -2.51
C LYS A 3 83.79 16.24 -2.24
N LEU A 4 84.27 17.49 -2.08
CA LEU A 4 83.41 18.64 -1.80
C LEU A 4 82.79 19.20 -3.10
N ILE A 5 83.54 19.14 -4.21
CA ILE A 5 83.11 19.58 -5.54
C ILE A 5 82.05 18.65 -6.12
N ILE A 6 82.19 17.32 -5.92
CA ILE A 6 81.20 16.32 -6.36
C ILE A 6 79.89 16.45 -5.56
N ARG A 7 79.97 16.67 -4.24
CA ARG A 7 78.79 16.83 -3.38
C ARG A 7 77.97 18.08 -3.74
N ASN A 8 78.64 19.21 -4.00
CA ASN A 8 77.96 20.44 -4.38
C ASN A 8 77.41 20.40 -5.82
N SER A 9 78.04 19.65 -6.72
CA SER A 9 77.54 19.45 -8.09
C SER A 9 76.29 18.57 -8.14
N ILE A 10 76.21 17.53 -7.29
CA ILE A 10 75.01 16.67 -7.17
C ILE A 10 73.85 17.44 -6.54
N LEU A 11 74.11 18.29 -5.54
CA LEU A 11 73.08 19.13 -4.94
C LEU A 11 72.53 20.17 -5.92
N PHE A 12 73.40 20.80 -6.71
CA PHE A 12 72.98 21.72 -7.77
C PHE A 12 72.22 21.00 -8.88
N PHE A 13 72.64 19.79 -9.28
CA PHE A 13 71.96 19.00 -10.30
C PHE A 13 70.58 18.50 -9.83
N LEU A 14 70.43 18.11 -8.56
CA LEU A 14 69.14 17.78 -7.96
C LEU A 14 68.23 19.00 -7.82
N LEU A 15 68.77 20.16 -7.43
CA LEU A 15 68.01 21.42 -7.39
C LEU A 15 67.58 21.84 -8.80
N PHE A 16 68.43 21.65 -9.80
CA PHE A 16 68.12 21.92 -11.20
C PHE A 16 67.08 20.95 -11.75
N ILE A 17 67.14 19.66 -11.40
CA ILE A 17 66.12 18.67 -11.76
C ILE A 17 64.78 18.98 -11.10
N VAL A 18 64.75 19.41 -9.83
CA VAL A 18 63.50 19.82 -9.16
C VAL A 18 62.93 21.09 -9.81
N ILE A 19 63.76 22.08 -10.12
CA ILE A 19 63.34 23.30 -10.84
C ILE A 19 62.95 23.00 -12.29
N PHE A 20 63.56 22.00 -12.94
CA PHE A 20 63.25 21.59 -14.31
C PHE A 20 62.00 20.70 -14.39
N ILE A 21 61.75 19.83 -13.40
CA ILE A 21 60.51 19.05 -13.29
C ILE A 21 59.35 19.99 -12.95
N VAL A 22 59.54 20.91 -11.99
CA VAL A 22 58.58 21.98 -11.74
C VAL A 22 58.46 22.85 -12.99
N GLY A 23 59.51 23.23 -13.70
CA GLY A 23 59.41 24.08 -14.91
C GLY A 23 58.79 23.41 -16.15
N THR A 24 58.97 22.10 -16.34
CA THR A 24 58.50 21.37 -17.53
C THR A 24 57.13 20.73 -17.34
N GLN A 25 56.73 20.47 -16.10
CA GLN A 25 55.40 19.96 -15.74
C GLN A 25 54.58 21.00 -14.96
N ALA A 26 55.10 22.18 -14.60
CA ALA A 26 54.33 23.25 -13.95
C ALA A 26 53.12 23.59 -14.78
N ASN A 27 53.23 23.67 -16.10
CA ASN A 27 52.05 23.96 -16.93
C ASN A 27 51.01 22.84 -16.86
N LYS A 28 51.40 21.58 -16.67
CA LYS A 28 50.46 20.45 -16.53
C LYS A 28 49.89 20.33 -15.13
N VAL A 29 50.69 20.58 -14.10
CA VAL A 29 50.28 20.62 -12.70
C VAL A 29 49.41 21.84 -12.44
N TYR A 30 49.79 23.00 -12.98
CA TYR A 30 49.01 24.23 -12.98
C TYR A 30 47.74 24.04 -13.80
N ALA A 31 47.78 23.50 -15.03
CA ALA A 31 46.57 23.18 -15.80
C ALA A 31 45.67 22.19 -15.08
N MET A 32 46.21 21.14 -14.43
CA MET A 32 45.42 20.19 -13.64
C MET A 32 44.84 20.82 -12.38
N ILE A 33 45.55 21.78 -11.77
CA ILE A 33 45.09 22.54 -10.61
C ILE A 33 44.08 23.61 -11.04
N THR A 34 44.23 24.28 -12.18
CA THR A 34 43.21 25.19 -12.74
C THR A 34 42.03 24.43 -13.26
N ASP A 35 42.15 23.30 -13.97
CA ASP A 35 41.01 22.46 -14.37
C ASP A 35 40.25 21.92 -13.14
N PHE A 36 40.94 21.68 -12.03
CA PHE A 36 40.34 21.28 -10.75
C PHE A 36 39.70 22.47 -10.00
N LEU A 37 40.25 23.68 -10.14
CA LEU A 37 39.74 24.91 -9.51
C LEU A 37 38.71 25.67 -10.38
N GLU A 38 38.69 25.41 -11.69
CA GLU A 38 37.78 25.90 -12.74
C GLU A 38 36.79 24.80 -13.14
N LEU A 39 36.58 23.80 -12.29
CA LEU A 39 35.45 22.90 -12.43
C LEU A 39 34.20 23.72 -12.09
N ASP A 40 33.77 24.48 -13.10
CA ASP A 40 32.48 25.12 -13.24
C ASP A 40 31.46 24.12 -12.69
N SER A 41 30.95 24.43 -11.51
CA SER A 41 30.09 23.54 -10.74
C SER A 41 28.87 24.30 -10.26
N GLY A 42 27.74 23.62 -10.25
CA GLY A 42 26.47 24.17 -9.82
C GLY A 42 25.75 23.22 -8.89
N MET A 43 24.66 23.69 -8.31
CA MET A 43 23.79 22.89 -7.47
C MET A 43 22.44 22.68 -8.16
N LEU A 44 21.84 21.53 -7.90
CA LEU A 44 20.48 21.21 -8.29
C LEU A 44 19.58 21.25 -7.07
N THR A 45 18.58 22.12 -7.08
CA THR A 45 17.49 22.11 -6.10
C THR A 45 16.29 21.37 -6.66
N ILE A 46 15.84 20.34 -5.96
CA ILE A 46 14.59 19.61 -6.24
C ILE A 46 13.52 20.10 -5.28
N VAL A 47 12.33 20.39 -5.79
CA VAL A 47 11.13 20.66 -5.00
C VAL A 47 10.12 19.54 -5.24
N SER A 48 9.79 18.78 -4.20
CA SER A 48 8.76 17.76 -4.21
C SER A 48 7.43 18.35 -3.76
N VAL A 49 6.41 18.26 -4.62
CA VAL A 49 5.09 18.82 -4.34
C VAL A 49 3.96 17.84 -4.67
N ASP A 50 2.85 18.01 -3.96
CA ASP A 50 1.56 17.40 -4.27
C ASP A 50 0.96 18.03 -5.54
N VAL A 51 0.50 17.20 -6.47
CA VAL A 51 -0.07 17.66 -7.75
C VAL A 51 -1.38 18.43 -7.56
N ARG A 52 -2.19 18.10 -6.56
CA ARG A 52 -3.55 18.67 -6.43
C ARG A 52 -3.55 20.05 -5.76
N HIS A 53 -2.80 20.20 -4.67
CA HIS A 53 -2.81 21.41 -3.86
C HIS A 53 -1.47 22.16 -3.88
N GLY A 54 -0.41 21.59 -4.47
CA GLY A 54 0.93 22.16 -4.44
C GLY A 54 1.60 22.10 -3.06
N TYR A 55 1.13 21.23 -2.17
CA TYR A 55 1.72 21.09 -0.84
C TYR A 55 3.13 20.54 -0.93
N PRO A 56 4.11 21.12 -0.21
CA PRO A 56 5.45 20.57 -0.20
C PRO A 56 5.49 19.22 0.51
N ILE A 57 6.22 18.26 -0.06
CA ILE A 57 6.31 16.89 0.44
C ILE A 57 7.70 16.68 1.05
N LYS A 58 7.75 16.49 2.38
CA LYS A 58 8.98 16.20 3.12
C LYS A 58 9.42 14.74 2.94
N ASN A 59 10.67 14.46 3.29
CA ASN A 59 11.27 13.11 3.29
C ASN A 59 11.18 12.36 1.93
N SER A 60 10.98 13.09 0.83
CA SER A 60 11.13 12.55 -0.52
C SER A 60 12.61 12.39 -0.82
N LYS A 61 13.01 11.21 -1.31
CA LYS A 61 14.41 10.92 -1.66
C LYS A 61 14.60 10.89 -3.15
N PHE A 62 15.71 11.47 -3.61
CA PHE A 62 16.07 11.56 -5.01
C PHE A 62 17.52 11.15 -5.21
N GLN A 63 17.77 10.41 -6.28
CA GLN A 63 19.11 10.17 -6.81
C GLN A 63 19.35 11.09 -7.99
N ILE A 64 20.51 11.71 -8.01
CA ILE A 64 21.02 12.48 -9.15
C ILE A 64 22.10 11.63 -9.82
N ILE A 65 21.90 11.32 -11.09
CA ILE A 65 22.72 10.35 -11.82
C ILE A 65 23.34 11.06 -13.02
N ASP A 66 24.65 10.96 -13.19
CA ASP A 66 25.35 11.46 -14.39
C ASP A 66 24.93 10.64 -15.60
N ALA A 67 24.42 11.30 -16.64
CA ALA A 67 23.74 10.62 -17.74
C ALA A 67 24.67 9.83 -18.66
N GLU A 68 25.96 10.19 -18.69
CA GLU A 68 26.97 9.54 -19.53
C GLU A 68 27.55 8.30 -18.84
N THR A 69 27.87 8.44 -17.55
CA THR A 69 28.53 7.38 -16.76
C THR A 69 27.56 6.47 -16.03
N ASN A 70 26.30 6.89 -15.88
CA ASN A 70 25.25 6.23 -15.09
C ASN A 70 25.63 6.05 -13.61
N VAL A 71 26.50 6.93 -13.09
CA VAL A 71 26.94 6.94 -11.69
C VAL A 71 26.01 7.86 -10.88
N VAL A 72 25.58 7.39 -9.71
CA VAL A 72 24.87 8.22 -8.73
C VAL A 72 25.87 9.25 -8.18
N MET A 73 25.63 10.51 -8.50
CA MET A 73 26.46 11.64 -8.08
C MET A 73 26.09 12.13 -6.69
N ASP A 74 24.80 12.06 -6.35
CA ASP A 74 24.28 12.49 -5.05
C ASP A 74 22.94 11.80 -4.73
N GLU A 75 22.65 11.68 -3.44
CA GLU A 75 21.36 11.26 -2.90
C GLU A 75 20.84 12.31 -1.91
N ILE A 76 19.73 12.95 -2.27
CA ILE A 76 19.20 14.05 -1.48
C ILE A 76 17.80 13.74 -0.94
N GLU A 77 17.49 14.29 0.23
CA GLU A 77 16.22 14.14 0.92
C GLU A 77 15.60 15.51 1.21
N THR A 78 14.32 15.68 0.89
CA THR A 78 13.61 16.95 1.06
C THR A 78 13.31 17.28 2.52
N SER A 79 13.49 18.54 2.88
CA SER A 79 13.12 19.08 4.19
C SER A 79 11.60 19.20 4.38
N ILE A 80 11.17 19.75 5.52
CA ILE A 80 9.77 20.08 5.82
C ILE A 80 9.12 21.09 4.84
N ASP A 81 9.94 21.77 4.03
CA ASP A 81 9.49 22.69 2.99
C ASP A 81 9.49 22.03 1.61
N GLY A 82 9.69 20.71 1.54
CA GLY A 82 9.62 19.92 0.33
C GLY A 82 10.79 20.16 -0.63
N SER A 83 11.87 20.80 -0.17
CA SER A 83 13.03 21.09 -1.00
C SER A 83 14.27 20.35 -0.54
N ALA A 84 15.08 19.90 -1.49
CA ALA A 84 16.41 19.34 -1.28
C ALA A 84 17.37 19.98 -2.28
N THR A 85 18.62 20.22 -1.89
CA THR A 85 19.66 20.75 -2.78
C THR A 85 20.85 19.80 -2.77
N SER A 86 21.39 19.52 -3.95
CA SER A 86 22.57 18.69 -4.13
C SER A 86 23.85 19.34 -3.62
N ASP A 87 24.87 18.52 -3.43
CA ASP A 87 26.26 18.97 -3.45
C ASP A 87 26.63 19.55 -4.83
N PHE A 88 27.85 20.09 -4.95
CA PHE A 88 28.36 20.66 -6.20
C PHE A 88 28.49 19.59 -7.29
N LEU A 89 27.80 19.83 -8.41
CA LEU A 89 27.78 18.99 -9.60
C LEU A 89 28.50 19.69 -10.77
N PRO A 90 29.29 18.97 -11.58
CA PRO A 90 29.90 19.54 -12.79
C PRO A 90 28.89 20.21 -13.75
N LEU A 91 29.20 21.42 -14.20
CA LEU A 91 28.41 22.13 -15.21
C LEU A 91 28.60 21.52 -16.61
N ASN A 92 27.68 21.89 -17.50
CA ASN A 92 27.61 21.48 -18.90
C ASN A 92 27.50 19.95 -19.11
N ARG A 93 27.00 19.25 -18.08
CA ARG A 93 26.67 17.83 -18.13
C ARG A 93 25.17 17.59 -18.08
N GLN A 94 24.78 16.43 -18.60
CA GLN A 94 23.43 15.90 -18.47
C GLN A 94 23.30 15.03 -17.23
N TYR A 95 22.17 15.17 -16.54
CA TYR A 95 21.80 14.41 -15.37
C TYR A 95 20.40 13.83 -15.49
N TYR A 96 20.19 12.66 -14.91
CA TYR A 96 18.88 12.10 -14.61
C TYR A 96 18.58 12.27 -13.12
N VAL A 97 17.38 12.74 -12.80
CA VAL A 97 16.84 12.69 -11.45
C VAL A 97 15.80 11.59 -11.38
N ARG A 98 15.94 10.74 -10.38
CA ARG A 98 14.98 9.67 -10.08
C ARG A 98 14.56 9.75 -8.63
N GLN A 99 13.25 9.75 -8.38
CA GLN A 99 12.73 9.59 -7.03
C GLN A 99 12.89 8.14 -6.58
N THR A 100 13.39 7.94 -5.37
CA THR A 100 13.58 6.62 -4.77
C THR A 100 12.66 6.38 -3.57
N ASN A 101 12.12 7.46 -2.98
CA ASN A 101 11.14 7.38 -1.92
C ASN A 101 10.24 8.62 -1.87
N VAL A 102 9.00 8.42 -1.46
CA VAL A 102 8.01 9.44 -1.09
C VAL A 102 7.18 8.89 0.07
N LEU A 103 6.59 9.76 0.88
CA LEU A 103 5.74 9.36 1.99
C LEU A 103 4.42 8.75 1.47
N GLU A 104 3.96 7.66 2.09
CA GLU A 104 2.58 7.20 1.89
C GLU A 104 1.59 8.31 2.33
N PRO A 105 0.45 8.47 1.64
CA PRO A 105 -0.07 7.67 0.54
C PRO A 105 0.36 8.16 -0.87
N TYR A 106 1.34 9.04 -1.03
CA TYR A 106 1.79 9.44 -2.38
C TYR A 106 2.39 8.24 -3.14
N GLU A 107 2.17 8.19 -4.45
CA GLU A 107 2.75 7.19 -5.33
C GLU A 107 4.15 7.64 -5.76
N LEU A 108 5.09 6.70 -5.77
CA LEU A 108 6.46 6.97 -6.22
C LEU A 108 6.44 7.40 -7.69
N ASN A 109 6.98 8.58 -7.97
CA ASN A 109 7.16 9.05 -9.33
C ASN A 109 8.33 8.28 -10.00
N VAL A 110 7.98 7.38 -10.91
CA VAL A 110 8.95 6.54 -11.65
C VAL A 110 9.53 7.22 -12.90
N VAL A 111 9.08 8.44 -13.21
CA VAL A 111 9.57 9.20 -14.36
C VAL A 111 10.99 9.68 -14.05
N GLN A 112 11.90 9.47 -15.02
CA GLN A 112 13.23 10.05 -14.97
C GLN A 112 13.18 11.47 -15.54
N HIS A 113 13.65 12.43 -14.76
CA HIS A 113 13.71 13.82 -15.18
C HIS A 113 15.11 14.14 -15.70
N GLU A 114 15.21 14.42 -17.00
CA GLU A 114 16.43 14.82 -17.67
C GLU A 114 16.66 16.32 -17.53
N LEU A 115 17.89 16.72 -17.18
CA LEU A 115 18.30 18.12 -17.19
C LEU A 115 19.76 18.30 -17.60
N THR A 116 20.09 19.48 -18.08
CA THR A 116 21.48 19.92 -18.30
C THR A 116 21.80 21.04 -17.33
N LEU A 117 22.88 20.87 -16.55
CA LEU A 117 23.30 21.87 -15.57
C LEU A 117 24.17 22.92 -16.25
N GLY A 118 23.57 23.92 -16.90
CA GLY A 118 24.29 24.97 -17.65
C GLY A 118 24.59 26.25 -16.87
N ILE A 119 24.12 26.36 -15.63
CA ILE A 119 24.29 27.51 -14.74
C ILE A 119 24.47 27.04 -13.30
N ASP A 120 25.02 27.90 -12.45
CA ASP A 120 25.41 27.59 -11.06
C ASP A 120 24.27 27.08 -10.18
N ASN A 121 23.01 27.37 -10.49
CA ASN A 121 21.86 26.92 -9.71
C ASN A 121 20.67 26.60 -10.62
N VAL A 122 20.30 25.32 -10.68
CA VAL A 122 19.09 24.85 -11.37
C VAL A 122 18.07 24.41 -10.35
N ARG A 123 16.80 24.76 -10.58
CA ARG A 123 15.68 24.33 -9.74
C ARG A 123 14.66 23.57 -10.59
N ILE A 124 14.30 22.37 -10.15
CA ILE A 124 13.25 21.56 -10.77
C ILE A 124 12.14 21.27 -9.76
N THR A 125 10.93 21.05 -10.26
CA THR A 125 9.78 20.62 -9.46
C THR A 125 9.40 19.21 -9.88
N ILE A 126 9.21 18.33 -8.90
CA ILE A 126 8.73 16.96 -9.10
C ILE A 126 7.39 16.85 -8.40
N GLU A 127 6.36 16.58 -9.19
CA GLU A 127 4.99 16.41 -8.72
C GLU A 127 4.74 14.94 -8.35
N ASN A 128 4.00 14.73 -7.26
CA ASN A 128 3.53 13.43 -6.81
C ASN A 128 2.01 13.48 -6.67
N ASP A 129 1.35 12.38 -7.03
CA ASP A 129 -0.08 12.20 -6.81
C ASP A 129 -0.30 11.10 -5.77
N VAL A 130 -1.51 11.05 -5.24
CA VAL A 130 -2.00 9.93 -4.44
C VAL A 130 -2.76 8.97 -5.36
N PRO A 131 -2.95 7.69 -4.97
CA PRO A 131 -3.72 6.75 -5.76
C PRO A 131 -5.10 7.30 -6.12
N SER A 132 -5.57 6.99 -7.33
CA SER A 132 -6.85 7.51 -7.86
C SER A 132 -8.08 7.21 -6.98
N PHE A 133 -8.02 6.17 -6.14
CA PHE A 133 -9.09 5.85 -5.19
C PHE A 133 -9.12 6.75 -3.95
N VAL A 134 -8.05 7.51 -3.68
CA VAL A 134 -8.00 8.56 -2.66
C VAL A 134 -8.61 9.81 -3.28
N THR A 135 -9.86 10.07 -2.91
CA THR A 135 -10.67 11.14 -3.51
C THR A 135 -10.55 12.48 -2.77
N ASP A 136 -10.14 12.45 -1.50
CA ASP A 136 -9.96 13.66 -0.69
C ASP A 136 -8.97 13.40 0.46
N TYR A 137 -8.22 14.43 0.84
CA TYR A 137 -7.28 14.43 1.95
C TYR A 137 -7.01 15.85 2.42
N VAL A 138 -6.64 15.98 3.69
CA VAL A 138 -6.26 17.26 4.30
C VAL A 138 -4.82 17.21 4.76
N ARG A 139 -4.24 18.39 5.02
CA ARG A 139 -2.90 18.50 5.58
C ARG A 139 -2.99 18.76 7.08
N ASN A 140 -2.25 17.99 7.88
CA ASN A 140 -2.19 18.16 9.32
C ASN A 140 -1.12 19.19 9.74
N GLU A 141 -1.01 19.43 11.04
CA GLU A 141 -0.03 20.38 11.62
C GLU A 141 1.42 19.95 11.36
N GLU A 142 1.70 18.64 11.31
CA GLU A 142 3.03 18.10 10.96
C GLU A 142 3.35 18.14 9.46
N LYS A 143 2.49 18.78 8.65
CA LYS A 143 2.61 18.89 7.19
C LYS A 143 2.45 17.57 6.42
N ASP A 144 2.01 16.51 7.09
CA ASP A 144 1.63 15.23 6.49
C ASP A 144 0.20 15.29 5.95
N ILE A 145 -0.15 14.38 5.04
CA ILE A 145 -1.52 14.28 4.54
C ILE A 145 -2.30 13.20 5.30
N GLU A 146 -3.54 13.53 5.66
CA GLU A 146 -4.51 12.62 6.25
C GLU A 146 -5.64 12.37 5.24
N VAL A 147 -5.81 11.12 4.84
CA VAL A 147 -6.85 10.71 3.89
C VAL A 147 -8.23 10.87 4.53
N THR A 148 -9.08 11.70 3.93
CA THR A 148 -10.45 12.00 4.41
C THR A 148 -11.54 11.36 3.56
N ALA A 149 -11.24 10.97 2.31
CA ALA A 149 -12.18 10.22 1.50
C ALA A 149 -11.52 9.19 0.57
N VAL A 150 -12.10 7.99 0.56
CA VAL A 150 -11.70 6.85 -0.26
C VAL A 150 -12.90 6.31 -1.02
N GLN A 151 -12.68 5.92 -2.27
CA GLN A 151 -13.67 5.21 -3.11
C GLN A 151 -12.95 4.14 -3.95
N LEU A 152 -12.93 2.90 -3.47
CA LEU A 152 -12.39 1.76 -4.19
C LEU A 152 -13.36 1.33 -5.30
N PRO A 153 -12.88 1.05 -6.52
CA PRO A 153 -13.71 0.63 -7.66
C PRO A 153 -14.15 -0.85 -7.59
N VAL A 154 -14.64 -1.31 -6.42
CA VAL A 154 -15.16 -2.67 -6.25
C VAL A 154 -16.49 -2.82 -7.00
N LYS A 155 -16.56 -3.79 -7.90
CA LYS A 155 -17.77 -4.09 -8.68
C LYS A 155 -18.82 -4.77 -7.79
N SER A 156 -20.08 -4.43 -8.04
CA SER A 156 -21.20 -5.11 -7.38
C SER A 156 -21.32 -6.55 -7.86
N ILE A 157 -21.41 -7.49 -6.90
CA ILE A 157 -21.76 -8.88 -7.15
C ILE A 157 -22.91 -9.22 -6.20
N LEU A 158 -24.09 -9.52 -6.76
CA LEU A 158 -25.24 -9.94 -5.97
C LEU A 158 -25.15 -11.42 -5.63
N GLN A 159 -25.62 -11.84 -4.46
CA GLN A 159 -25.63 -13.25 -4.04
C GLN A 159 -26.77 -14.04 -4.68
N ASN A 160 -27.90 -13.38 -4.95
CA ASN A 160 -29.11 -13.97 -5.50
C ASN A 160 -29.10 -14.02 -7.04
N PRO A 161 -29.83 -14.98 -7.65
CA PRO A 161 -30.65 -16.02 -7.01
C PRO A 161 -29.87 -17.26 -6.52
N GLU A 162 -28.59 -17.39 -6.84
CA GLU A 162 -27.90 -18.68 -6.74
C GLU A 162 -27.44 -19.04 -5.33
N LEU A 163 -27.21 -18.05 -4.46
CA LEU A 163 -26.75 -18.21 -3.08
C LEU A 163 -27.61 -17.39 -2.12
N PRO A 164 -28.85 -17.81 -1.82
CA PRO A 164 -29.74 -17.10 -0.90
C PRO A 164 -29.14 -16.85 0.48
N ASN A 165 -28.17 -17.67 0.91
CA ASN A 165 -27.44 -17.51 2.17
C ASN A 165 -25.92 -17.34 1.96
N GLY A 166 -25.49 -16.76 0.84
CA GLY A 166 -24.08 -16.67 0.46
C GLY A 166 -23.41 -15.31 0.60
N CYS A 167 -23.81 -14.49 1.58
CA CYS A 167 -23.30 -13.12 1.73
C CYS A 167 -21.76 -13.09 1.89
N GLU A 168 -21.19 -14.05 2.62
CA GLU A 168 -19.76 -14.10 2.94
C GLU A 168 -18.91 -14.48 1.73
N VAL A 169 -19.27 -15.56 1.04
CA VAL A 169 -18.56 -16.00 -0.17
C VAL A 169 -18.77 -15.06 -1.36
N THR A 170 -19.92 -14.38 -1.42
CA THR A 170 -20.16 -13.35 -2.44
C THR A 170 -19.34 -12.10 -2.16
N SER A 171 -19.22 -11.68 -0.90
CA SER A 171 -18.32 -10.60 -0.49
C SER A 171 -16.86 -10.94 -0.81
N LEU A 172 -16.41 -12.16 -0.52
CA LEU A 172 -15.08 -12.63 -0.92
C LEU A 172 -14.89 -12.60 -2.44
N ALA A 173 -15.88 -13.04 -3.22
CA ALA A 173 -15.81 -13.00 -4.68
C ALA A 173 -15.63 -11.56 -5.21
N ALA A 174 -16.28 -10.57 -4.60
CA ALA A 174 -16.13 -9.17 -5.00
C ALA A 174 -14.72 -8.63 -4.71
N VAL A 175 -14.13 -8.98 -3.56
CA VAL A 175 -12.75 -8.63 -3.23
C VAL A 175 -11.76 -9.30 -4.17
N LEU A 176 -11.94 -10.59 -4.49
CA LEU A 176 -11.08 -11.28 -5.45
C LEU A 176 -11.23 -10.72 -6.87
N ASN A 177 -12.43 -10.30 -7.27
CA ASN A 177 -12.65 -9.63 -8.55
C ASN A 177 -11.96 -8.26 -8.62
N TYR A 178 -11.94 -7.52 -7.51
CA TYR A 178 -11.20 -6.25 -7.39
C TYR A 178 -9.70 -6.43 -7.66
N TYR A 179 -9.11 -7.52 -7.17
CA TYR A 179 -7.71 -7.88 -7.46
C TYR A 179 -7.47 -8.56 -8.81
N GLY A 180 -8.51 -8.70 -9.65
CA GLY A 180 -8.39 -9.29 -10.98
C GLY A 180 -8.33 -10.82 -11.01
N TYR A 181 -8.61 -11.51 -9.90
CA TYR A 181 -8.67 -12.98 -9.90
C TYR A 181 -9.87 -13.50 -10.69
N ALA A 182 -9.62 -14.50 -11.53
CA ALA A 182 -10.64 -15.16 -12.34
C ALA A 182 -11.42 -16.22 -11.54
N THR A 183 -12.30 -15.78 -10.65
CA THR A 183 -13.23 -16.67 -9.92
C THR A 183 -14.60 -16.03 -9.73
N ASN A 184 -15.54 -16.79 -9.14
CA ASN A 184 -16.89 -16.32 -8.84
C ASN A 184 -17.43 -16.95 -7.55
N LYS A 185 -18.51 -16.37 -7.03
CA LYS A 185 -19.18 -16.81 -5.79
C LYS A 185 -19.55 -18.29 -5.77
N LEU A 186 -19.92 -18.87 -6.92
CA LEU A 186 -20.33 -20.28 -7.02
C LEU A 186 -19.14 -21.21 -6.90
N GLU A 187 -18.05 -20.89 -7.58
CA GLU A 187 -16.83 -21.65 -7.49
C GLU A 187 -16.29 -21.67 -6.05
N LEU A 188 -16.21 -20.49 -5.42
CA LEU A 188 -15.78 -20.36 -4.02
C LEU A 188 -16.66 -21.20 -3.08
N ALA A 189 -17.99 -21.09 -3.20
CA ALA A 189 -18.94 -21.82 -2.38
C ALA A 189 -18.90 -23.35 -2.60
N ASN A 190 -18.63 -23.80 -3.82
CA ASN A 190 -18.72 -25.22 -4.19
C ASN A 190 -17.40 -25.97 -3.98
N LYS A 191 -16.27 -25.35 -4.31
CA LYS A 191 -14.96 -26.02 -4.33
C LYS A 191 -14.11 -25.74 -3.10
N TYR A 192 -14.22 -24.54 -2.52
CA TYR A 192 -13.22 -24.07 -1.55
C TYR A 192 -13.79 -23.89 -0.14
N LEU A 193 -15.05 -23.46 -0.02
CA LEU A 193 -15.69 -23.21 1.27
C LEU A 193 -15.83 -24.48 2.12
N PRO A 194 -15.21 -24.57 3.31
CA PRO A 194 -15.51 -25.64 4.26
C PRO A 194 -16.96 -25.53 4.73
N LYS A 195 -17.72 -26.61 4.59
CA LYS A 195 -19.15 -26.68 4.92
C LYS A 195 -19.44 -27.90 5.79
N VAL A 196 -20.36 -27.76 6.73
CA VAL A 196 -20.92 -28.88 7.50
C VAL A 196 -22.44 -28.85 7.39
N ALA A 197 -23.00 -29.89 6.78
CA ALA A 197 -24.44 -30.04 6.64
C ALA A 197 -25.13 -30.26 8.00
N PHE A 198 -26.35 -29.76 8.11
CA PHE A 198 -27.19 -30.00 9.28
C PHE A 198 -27.67 -31.46 9.36
N THR A 199 -27.68 -32.01 10.56
CA THR A 199 -28.27 -33.33 10.86
C THR A 199 -29.20 -33.24 12.06
N ARG A 200 -30.18 -34.15 12.14
CA ARG A 200 -31.07 -34.27 13.30
C ARG A 200 -30.91 -35.64 13.95
N GLU A 201 -30.66 -35.64 15.26
CA GLU A 201 -30.60 -36.82 16.12
C GLU A 201 -31.28 -36.49 17.44
N ASP A 202 -32.08 -37.40 17.99
CA ASP A 202 -32.78 -37.25 19.28
C ASP A 202 -33.51 -35.90 19.45
N ASN A 203 -34.23 -35.45 18.41
CA ASN A 203 -34.93 -34.17 18.34
C ASN A 203 -34.04 -32.91 18.47
N LYS A 204 -32.71 -33.06 18.43
CA LYS A 204 -31.74 -31.96 18.40
C LYS A 204 -31.22 -31.73 16.99
N LEU A 205 -31.03 -30.46 16.64
CA LEU A 205 -30.35 -30.05 15.41
C LEU A 205 -28.85 -29.93 15.66
N PHE A 206 -28.04 -30.54 14.80
CA PHE A 206 -26.59 -30.48 14.82
C PHE A 206 -26.05 -29.82 13.55
N GLY A 207 -25.04 -28.97 13.69
CA GLY A 207 -24.46 -28.20 12.58
C GLY A 207 -22.99 -27.85 12.81
N ALA A 208 -22.45 -26.95 11.98
CA ALA A 208 -21.07 -26.49 12.08
C ALA A 208 -20.81 -25.72 13.39
N ASP A 209 -19.56 -25.68 13.83
CA ASP A 209 -19.07 -24.48 14.53
C ASP A 209 -18.84 -23.39 13.47
N PRO A 210 -19.54 -22.23 13.51
CA PRO A 210 -19.36 -21.15 12.53
C PRO A 210 -17.94 -20.58 12.47
N TYR A 211 -17.11 -20.80 13.50
CA TYR A 211 -15.70 -20.43 13.48
C TYR A 211 -14.81 -21.41 12.71
N LEU A 212 -15.31 -22.61 12.38
CA LEU A 212 -14.54 -23.67 11.73
C LEU A 212 -15.09 -24.06 10.35
N ALA A 213 -16.40 -23.92 10.12
CA ALA A 213 -17.00 -24.18 8.82
C ALA A 213 -18.30 -23.40 8.65
N TYR A 214 -18.73 -23.24 7.40
CA TYR A 214 -20.06 -22.74 7.08
C TYR A 214 -21.14 -23.74 7.51
N ALA A 215 -22.14 -23.26 8.23
CA ALA A 215 -23.26 -24.04 8.71
C ALA A 215 -24.29 -24.27 7.59
N GLY A 216 -24.28 -25.47 7.01
CA GLY A 216 -25.20 -25.85 5.95
C GLY A 216 -24.65 -25.64 4.53
N ASP A 217 -25.53 -25.26 3.60
CA ASP A 217 -25.17 -24.93 2.21
C ASP A 217 -25.68 -23.53 1.83
N PRO A 218 -24.80 -22.59 1.38
CA PRO A 218 -25.22 -21.25 0.95
C PRO A 218 -26.27 -21.22 -0.17
N ARG A 219 -26.39 -22.30 -0.95
CA ARG A 219 -27.40 -22.47 -2.03
C ARG A 219 -28.79 -22.80 -1.48
N SER A 220 -28.88 -23.34 -0.28
CA SER A 220 -30.12 -23.84 0.28
C SER A 220 -30.93 -22.71 0.91
N GLU A 221 -32.20 -22.58 0.54
CA GLU A 221 -33.12 -21.62 1.15
C GLU A 221 -33.46 -21.96 2.61
N GLY A 222 -33.40 -23.24 2.99
CA GLY A 222 -33.85 -23.73 4.30
C GLY A 222 -32.78 -24.43 5.14
N GLN A 223 -31.59 -24.67 4.59
CA GLN A 223 -30.50 -25.40 5.25
C GLN A 223 -29.14 -24.71 5.05
N GLY A 224 -29.13 -23.39 4.85
CA GLY A 224 -27.93 -22.55 4.86
C GLY A 224 -28.07 -21.47 5.92
N PHE A 225 -27.00 -21.17 6.64
CA PHE A 225 -26.98 -20.14 7.68
C PHE A 225 -25.82 -19.16 7.46
N PHE A 226 -24.66 -19.42 8.07
CA PHE A 226 -23.52 -18.50 8.00
C PHE A 226 -22.21 -19.18 8.43
N SER A 227 -21.10 -18.47 8.25
CA SER A 227 -19.81 -18.68 8.91
C SER A 227 -19.24 -17.34 9.38
N TYR A 228 -18.31 -17.36 10.33
CA TYR A 228 -17.50 -16.19 10.68
C TYR A 228 -16.29 -16.03 9.74
N ALA A 229 -15.39 -15.10 10.05
CA ALA A 229 -14.25 -14.74 9.20
C ALA A 229 -13.30 -15.92 8.89
N GLN A 230 -13.12 -16.86 9.82
CA GLN A 230 -12.10 -17.90 9.70
C GLN A 230 -12.38 -18.91 8.55
N PRO A 231 -13.59 -19.47 8.37
CA PRO A 231 -13.91 -20.29 7.20
C PRO A 231 -13.71 -19.57 5.86
N ILE A 232 -13.94 -18.25 5.81
CA ILE A 232 -13.76 -17.45 4.60
C ILE A 232 -12.28 -17.19 4.32
N LYS A 233 -11.47 -16.95 5.36
CA LYS A 233 -10.01 -16.92 5.27
C LYS A 233 -9.48 -18.24 4.69
N GLU A 234 -9.93 -19.38 5.21
CA GLU A 234 -9.53 -20.68 4.70
C GLU A 234 -10.00 -20.90 3.25
N THR A 235 -11.19 -20.41 2.89
CA THR A 235 -11.71 -20.48 1.52
C THR A 235 -10.77 -19.81 0.53
N VAL A 236 -10.30 -18.59 0.82
CA VAL A 236 -9.39 -17.86 -0.08
C VAL A 236 -7.98 -18.46 -0.09
N GLU A 237 -7.50 -18.97 1.04
CA GLU A 237 -6.20 -19.67 1.09
C GLU A 237 -6.21 -20.96 0.26
N ARG A 238 -7.29 -21.75 0.31
CA ARG A 238 -7.47 -22.92 -0.55
C ARG A 238 -7.56 -22.53 -2.03
N TYR A 239 -8.24 -21.42 -2.35
CA TYR A 239 -8.30 -20.89 -3.71
C TYR A 239 -6.91 -20.47 -4.21
N PHE A 240 -6.12 -19.74 -3.41
CA PHE A 240 -4.78 -19.30 -3.77
C PHE A 240 -3.81 -20.47 -3.94
N ALA A 241 -3.87 -21.48 -3.06
CA ALA A 241 -3.07 -22.70 -3.20
C ALA A 241 -3.36 -23.46 -4.51
N ALA A 242 -4.61 -23.44 -4.98
CA ALA A 242 -5.02 -24.11 -6.21
C ALA A 242 -4.76 -23.28 -7.48
N ASN A 243 -4.66 -21.95 -7.37
CA ASN A 243 -4.62 -21.02 -8.52
C ASN A 243 -3.41 -20.07 -8.52
N ASN A 244 -2.36 -20.35 -7.74
CA ASN A 244 -1.16 -19.52 -7.60
C ASN A 244 -1.46 -18.05 -7.23
N GLY A 245 -2.35 -17.85 -6.25
CA GLY A 245 -2.64 -16.52 -5.75
C GLY A 245 -1.46 -15.90 -4.99
N SER A 246 -1.26 -14.59 -5.14
CA SER A 246 -0.12 -13.85 -4.55
C SER A 246 -0.48 -13.06 -3.29
N HIS A 247 -1.77 -12.86 -3.03
CA HIS A 247 -2.25 -12.08 -1.90
C HIS A 247 -2.37 -12.93 -0.64
N VAL A 248 -2.46 -12.28 0.52
CA VAL A 248 -2.60 -12.93 1.82
C VAL A 248 -3.92 -12.53 2.46
N ALA A 249 -4.60 -13.50 3.09
CA ALA A 249 -5.81 -13.24 3.85
C ALA A 249 -5.51 -13.10 5.35
N LYS A 250 -6.04 -12.05 5.98
CA LYS A 250 -5.84 -11.78 7.41
C LYS A 250 -7.17 -11.50 8.10
N ASN A 251 -7.48 -12.32 9.09
CA ASN A 251 -8.58 -12.08 10.00
C ASN A 251 -8.21 -10.87 10.88
N ILE A 252 -9.00 -9.80 10.79
CA ILE A 252 -8.82 -8.55 11.51
C ILE A 252 -10.00 -8.28 12.46
N SER A 253 -10.70 -9.34 12.88
CA SER A 253 -11.79 -9.24 13.84
C SER A 253 -11.36 -8.48 15.11
N GLY A 254 -12.26 -7.63 15.63
CA GLY A 254 -12.00 -6.75 16.77
C GLY A 254 -11.22 -5.48 16.45
N SER A 255 -10.87 -5.23 15.18
CA SER A 255 -10.17 -4.00 14.80
C SER A 255 -11.06 -2.76 15.01
N PRO A 256 -10.51 -1.66 15.57
CA PRO A 256 -11.25 -0.42 15.71
C PRO A 256 -11.50 0.24 14.35
N LYS A 257 -12.51 1.12 14.28
CA LYS A 257 -12.85 1.93 13.10
C LYS A 257 -11.63 2.55 12.41
N LYS A 258 -10.71 3.14 13.17
CA LYS A 258 -9.48 3.75 12.64
C LYS A 258 -8.60 2.76 11.87
N ALA A 259 -8.44 1.53 12.38
CA ALA A 259 -7.64 0.51 11.69
C ALA A 259 -8.33 0.03 10.40
N ILE A 260 -9.67 -0.08 10.41
CA ILE A 260 -10.45 -0.40 9.21
C ILE A 260 -10.27 0.67 8.13
N TYR A 261 -10.31 1.96 8.50
CA TYR A 261 -10.08 3.06 7.57
C TYR A 261 -8.65 3.07 7.04
N GLN A 262 -7.64 2.71 7.85
CA GLN A 262 -6.26 2.58 7.38
C GLN A 262 -6.11 1.52 6.28
N PHE A 263 -6.83 0.39 6.35
CA PHE A 263 -6.84 -0.57 5.24
C PHE A 263 -7.44 0.03 3.98
N LEU A 264 -8.59 0.72 4.08
CA LEU A 264 -9.25 1.36 2.95
C LEU A 264 -8.35 2.43 2.30
N SER A 265 -7.68 3.27 3.09
CA SER A 265 -6.73 4.29 2.61
C SER A 265 -5.50 3.69 1.92
N LYS A 266 -5.22 2.40 2.13
CA LYS A 266 -4.17 1.64 1.43
C LYS A 266 -4.68 0.87 0.21
N GLY A 267 -5.92 1.11 -0.21
CA GLY A 267 -6.49 0.41 -1.36
C GLY A 267 -7.00 -1.00 -1.06
N ILE A 268 -7.16 -1.36 0.21
CA ILE A 268 -7.54 -2.72 0.66
C ILE A 268 -9.01 -2.72 1.10
N PRO A 269 -9.93 -3.34 0.33
CA PRO A 269 -11.31 -3.52 0.75
C PRO A 269 -11.43 -4.41 1.99
N VAL A 270 -12.45 -4.16 2.81
CA VAL A 270 -12.64 -4.90 4.07
C VAL A 270 -13.94 -5.69 4.05
N ILE A 271 -13.87 -7.01 4.15
CA ILE A 271 -15.06 -7.85 4.34
C ILE A 271 -15.48 -7.74 5.81
N MET A 272 -16.71 -7.32 6.06
CA MET A 272 -17.22 -7.00 7.39
C MET A 272 -18.55 -7.73 7.65
N TRP A 273 -18.61 -8.41 8.79
CA TRP A 273 -19.85 -9.00 9.30
C TRP A 273 -20.64 -7.93 10.04
N THR A 274 -21.94 -7.94 9.79
CA THR A 274 -22.93 -7.01 10.30
C THR A 274 -24.27 -7.74 10.33
N THR A 275 -25.37 -7.03 10.14
CA THR A 275 -26.71 -7.57 10.02
C THR A 275 -27.46 -7.00 8.83
N VAL A 276 -28.51 -7.73 8.42
CA VAL A 276 -29.42 -7.28 7.37
C VAL A 276 -30.05 -5.94 7.78
N ASP A 277 -29.97 -4.96 6.88
CA ASP A 277 -30.43 -3.58 7.07
C ASP A 277 -29.81 -2.84 8.25
N MET A 278 -28.65 -3.27 8.76
CA MET A 278 -28.01 -2.66 9.95
C MET A 278 -28.92 -2.68 11.19
N LYS A 279 -29.80 -3.69 11.33
CA LYS A 279 -30.66 -3.86 12.51
C LYS A 279 -29.90 -4.54 13.64
N GLU A 280 -30.32 -4.37 14.88
CA GLU A 280 -29.71 -5.09 16.01
C GLU A 280 -29.70 -6.63 15.80
N PRO A 281 -28.65 -7.34 16.22
CA PRO A 281 -28.57 -8.80 16.09
C PRO A 281 -29.71 -9.52 16.81
N ARG A 282 -30.33 -10.50 16.14
CA ARG A 282 -31.45 -11.28 16.69
C ARG A 282 -31.07 -12.73 16.90
N PHE A 283 -31.15 -13.21 18.14
CA PHE A 283 -30.77 -14.57 18.52
C PHE A 283 -31.99 -15.47 18.71
N THR A 284 -32.66 -15.81 17.61
CA THR A 284 -33.92 -16.59 17.63
C THR A 284 -33.75 -18.03 17.19
N TYR A 285 -32.53 -18.47 16.88
CA TYR A 285 -32.24 -19.83 16.42
C TYR A 285 -30.95 -20.36 17.05
N SER A 286 -30.83 -21.69 17.10
CA SER A 286 -29.67 -22.35 17.69
C SER A 286 -29.54 -23.79 17.22
N TRP A 287 -28.33 -24.33 17.30
CA TRP A 287 -28.05 -25.75 17.07
C TRP A 287 -26.89 -26.22 17.97
N HIS A 288 -26.68 -27.52 18.05
CA HIS A 288 -25.52 -28.12 18.73
C HIS A 288 -24.38 -28.34 17.74
N ILE A 289 -23.14 -28.04 18.13
CA ILE A 289 -21.99 -28.28 17.25
C ILE A 289 -21.83 -29.79 17.10
N LYS A 290 -21.79 -30.27 15.85
CA LYS A 290 -21.69 -31.69 15.52
C LYS A 290 -20.50 -32.34 16.23
N GLY A 291 -20.75 -33.46 16.91
CA GLY A 291 -19.73 -34.18 17.69
C GLY A 291 -19.45 -33.59 19.08
N THR A 292 -20.25 -32.63 19.56
CA THR A 292 -20.09 -32.02 20.88
C THR A 292 -21.46 -31.70 21.51
N ASP A 293 -21.46 -31.41 22.83
CA ASP A 293 -22.65 -30.89 23.54
C ASP A 293 -22.74 -29.36 23.54
N LYS A 294 -21.80 -28.66 22.88
CA LYS A 294 -21.81 -27.19 22.84
C LYS A 294 -22.92 -26.69 21.94
N LYS A 295 -23.61 -25.63 22.39
CA LYS A 295 -24.70 -24.98 21.66
C LYS A 295 -24.25 -23.64 21.09
N VAL A 296 -24.63 -23.36 19.85
CA VAL A 296 -24.41 -22.08 19.17
C VAL A 296 -25.73 -21.31 19.12
N ASN A 297 -25.73 -20.06 19.58
CA ASN A 297 -26.83 -19.12 19.37
C ASN A 297 -26.55 -18.27 18.14
N VAL A 298 -27.55 -18.13 17.28
CA VAL A 298 -27.36 -17.64 15.91
C VAL A 298 -27.89 -16.22 15.78
N PRO A 299 -27.09 -15.25 15.31
CA PRO A 299 -27.63 -14.01 14.80
C PRO A 299 -28.39 -14.29 13.50
N THR A 300 -29.71 -14.49 13.57
CA THR A 300 -30.54 -14.93 12.43
C THR A 300 -30.68 -13.89 11.34
N ASN A 301 -30.32 -12.64 11.63
CA ASN A 301 -30.18 -11.56 10.67
C ASN A 301 -28.71 -11.22 10.39
N SER A 302 -27.76 -12.13 10.65
CA SER A 302 -26.36 -11.92 10.27
C SER A 302 -26.25 -11.64 8.77
N HIS A 303 -25.34 -10.73 8.43
CA HIS A 303 -25.06 -10.36 7.06
C HIS A 303 -23.57 -10.03 6.91
N THR A 304 -23.06 -10.05 5.69
CA THR A 304 -21.68 -9.69 5.38
C THR A 304 -21.63 -8.79 4.16
N VAL A 305 -20.84 -7.72 4.27
CA VAL A 305 -20.65 -6.71 3.22
C VAL A 305 -19.17 -6.48 2.98
N VAL A 306 -18.81 -5.82 1.87
CA VAL A 306 -17.44 -5.34 1.62
C VAL A 306 -17.42 -3.83 1.79
N LEU A 307 -16.67 -3.30 2.73
CA LEU A 307 -16.41 -1.87 2.80
C LEU A 307 -15.46 -1.47 1.66
N THR A 308 -15.84 -0.44 0.93
CA THR A 308 -15.18 0.01 -0.31
C THR A 308 -14.70 1.45 -0.21
N GLY A 309 -14.88 2.11 0.93
CA GLY A 309 -14.44 3.49 1.10
C GLY A 309 -15.21 4.21 2.18
N PHE A 310 -14.92 5.49 2.33
CA PHE A 310 -15.57 6.38 3.27
C PHE A 310 -15.46 7.81 2.79
N LYS A 311 -16.36 8.68 3.25
CA LYS A 311 -16.27 10.13 3.12
C LYS A 311 -17.15 10.74 4.19
N ASP A 312 -16.64 11.72 4.91
CA ASP A 312 -17.37 12.40 6.00
C ASP A 312 -17.90 11.39 7.04
N ASP A 313 -19.20 11.41 7.32
CA ASP A 313 -19.92 10.48 8.21
C ASP A 313 -20.40 9.20 7.51
N LEU A 314 -20.04 8.99 6.24
CA LEU A 314 -20.50 7.87 5.42
C LEU A 314 -19.41 6.83 5.17
N VAL A 315 -19.85 5.57 5.17
CA VAL A 315 -19.07 4.42 4.69
C VAL A 315 -19.71 3.88 3.42
N PHE A 316 -18.90 3.59 2.42
CA PHE A 316 -19.33 2.95 1.18
C PHE A 316 -19.14 1.45 1.29
N ALA A 317 -20.11 0.68 0.79
CA ALA A 317 -20.02 -0.76 0.81
C ALA A 317 -20.64 -1.40 -0.43
N MET A 318 -20.08 -2.54 -0.84
CA MET A 318 -20.74 -3.49 -1.72
C MET A 318 -21.50 -4.47 -0.84
N ASP A 319 -22.82 -4.39 -0.89
CA ASP A 319 -23.74 -5.27 -0.20
C ASP A 319 -24.21 -6.39 -1.15
N PRO A 320 -23.93 -7.67 -0.88
CA PRO A 320 -24.35 -8.78 -1.73
C PRO A 320 -25.86 -8.90 -1.98
N LEU A 321 -26.71 -8.24 -1.17
CA LEU A 321 -28.16 -8.20 -1.37
C LEU A 321 -28.63 -6.96 -2.14
N LYS A 322 -27.85 -5.88 -2.18
CA LYS A 322 -28.30 -4.55 -2.66
C LYS A 322 -27.37 -3.88 -3.68
N GLY A 323 -26.17 -4.42 -3.86
CA GLY A 323 -25.09 -3.81 -4.63
C GLY A 323 -24.38 -2.69 -3.88
N ASN A 324 -23.89 -1.69 -4.61
CA ASN A 324 -23.12 -0.60 -4.01
C ASN A 324 -24.05 0.38 -3.28
N VAL A 325 -23.85 0.52 -1.98
CA VAL A 325 -24.68 1.30 -1.05
C VAL A 325 -23.81 2.17 -0.13
N LYS A 326 -24.47 3.06 0.61
CA LYS A 326 -23.84 3.92 1.62
C LYS A 326 -24.50 3.69 2.97
N TYR A 327 -23.70 3.69 4.02
CA TYR A 327 -24.15 3.54 5.40
C TYR A 327 -23.67 4.71 6.25
N GLN A 328 -24.47 5.06 7.25
CA GLN A 328 -24.05 5.96 8.31
C GLN A 328 -22.96 5.28 9.15
N ALA A 329 -21.79 5.89 9.25
CA ALA A 329 -20.59 5.25 9.78
C ALA A 329 -20.77 4.84 11.24
N GLU A 330 -21.23 5.75 12.11
CA GLU A 330 -21.42 5.46 13.53
C GLU A 330 -22.37 4.27 13.75
N HIS A 331 -23.48 4.27 13.03
CA HIS A 331 -24.46 3.20 13.13
C HIS A 331 -23.90 1.85 12.63
N LEU A 332 -23.22 1.85 11.49
CA LEU A 332 -22.59 0.63 10.95
C LEU A 332 -21.56 0.05 11.92
N PHE A 333 -20.68 0.87 12.50
CA PHE A 333 -19.67 0.39 13.44
C PHE A 333 -20.28 -0.07 14.78
N ALA A 334 -21.37 0.55 15.25
CA ALA A 334 -22.10 0.07 16.41
C ALA A 334 -22.71 -1.33 16.17
N ILE A 335 -23.30 -1.56 15.00
CA ILE A 335 -23.85 -2.87 14.63
C ILE A 335 -22.75 -3.90 14.42
N PHE A 336 -21.62 -3.52 13.81
CA PHE A 336 -20.43 -4.36 13.69
C PHE A 336 -19.97 -4.88 15.05
N GLU A 337 -19.86 -4.01 16.05
CA GLU A 337 -19.49 -4.40 17.42
C GLU A 337 -20.53 -5.35 18.04
N GLN A 338 -21.82 -5.03 17.93
CA GLN A 338 -22.90 -5.88 18.45
C GLN A 338 -22.96 -7.26 17.74
N ALA A 339 -22.60 -7.32 16.47
CA ALA A 339 -22.54 -8.55 15.67
C ALA A 339 -21.27 -9.39 15.93
N GLY A 340 -20.42 -9.00 16.89
CA GLY A 340 -19.23 -9.73 17.30
C GLY A 340 -17.92 -9.21 16.70
N GLY A 341 -17.96 -8.13 15.92
CA GLY A 341 -16.77 -7.44 15.43
C GLY A 341 -15.94 -8.25 14.42
N HIS A 342 -16.57 -9.10 13.60
CA HIS A 342 -15.83 -9.93 12.65
C HIS A 342 -15.47 -9.21 11.35
N ALA A 343 -14.21 -9.25 10.97
CA ALA A 343 -13.71 -8.64 9.74
C ALA A 343 -12.53 -9.41 9.14
N LEU A 344 -12.40 -9.34 7.82
CA LEU A 344 -11.38 -10.03 7.03
C LEU A 344 -10.88 -9.09 5.92
N VAL A 345 -9.57 -9.09 5.69
CA VAL A 345 -8.94 -8.46 4.52
C VAL A 345 -8.19 -9.50 3.71
N VAL A 346 -8.04 -9.23 2.42
CA VAL A 346 -7.13 -9.91 1.50
C VAL A 346 -6.27 -8.80 0.90
N TYR A 347 -4.94 -8.90 0.93
CA TYR A 347 -4.05 -7.82 0.51
C TYR A 347 -2.71 -8.33 -0.02
#